data_AF-A0A7L2IM51-F1
#
_entry.id   AF-A0A7L2IM51-F1
#
_cell.length_a   1.000
_cell.length_b   1.000
_cell.length_c   1.000
_cell.angle_alpha   90.00
_cell.angle_beta   90.00
_cell.angle_gamma   90.00
#
_symmetry.space_group_name_H-M   'P 1'
#
loop_
_entity.id
_entity.type
_entity.pdbx_description
1 polymer ?
#
loop_
_entity_poly.entity_id
_entity_poly.type
_entity_poly.pdbx_seq_one_letter_code
_entity_poly.pdbx_strand_id
1 'polypeptide(L)'
;EVIPTDKEEVAFKDLDIAILVGSMPRREGMERKDLLKANVKIFKSQGAALDKYAKKTVKVVVVGNPANTNCLIASKSAPSIPKENFSCLTRLDHNRAKSQIALKLGVTANDVKNVIIWGNHSSTQYPDVNHAKVNVKGKEVGVYEAIKDDSWLKGDFILTVQQRGAAVIKARKLSSAMSAAKAICDHVRDIWFGTPAGEFVSMGVISDGNSYGVPEDLLYSFPVVIKDKAWKFVEGLPINDFSREKMDLTAKELSEEKETAVEFLSSA
;
A
#
# COMPACT_ATOMS: atom_id res chain seq x y z
N GLU A 1 9.09 10.43 25.43
CA GLU A 1 10.49 10.81 25.11
C GLU A 1 10.75 10.53 23.64
N VAL A 2 11.54 11.35 22.95
CA VAL A 2 11.96 11.10 21.56
C VAL A 2 13.45 10.84 21.58
N ILE A 3 13.87 9.67 21.09
CA ILE A 3 15.28 9.25 21.06
C ILE A 3 15.77 9.33 19.60
N PRO A 4 16.47 10.39 19.20
CA PRO A 4 17.14 10.42 17.91
C PRO A 4 18.39 9.54 17.95
N THR A 5 18.61 8.74 16.90
CA THR A 5 19.77 7.84 16.80
C THR A 5 20.10 7.57 15.33
N ASP A 6 21.38 7.30 15.07
CA ASP A 6 21.92 6.80 13.81
C ASP A 6 22.36 5.31 13.90
N LYS A 7 22.14 4.68 15.06
CA LYS A 7 22.49 3.29 15.36
C LYS A 7 21.28 2.37 15.29
N GLU A 8 21.36 1.31 14.46
CA GLU A 8 20.28 0.34 14.27
C GLU A 8 19.91 -0.38 15.58
N GLU A 9 20.89 -0.74 16.41
CA GLU A 9 20.65 -1.43 17.69
C GLU A 9 19.86 -0.59 18.69
N VAL A 10 19.90 0.74 18.59
CA VAL A 10 19.07 1.64 19.40
C VAL A 10 17.72 1.85 18.73
N ALA A 11 17.70 2.04 17.41
CA ALA A 11 16.48 2.34 16.65
C ALA A 11 15.48 1.18 16.64
N PHE A 12 15.96 -0.07 16.58
CA PHE A 12 15.13 -1.27 16.40
C PHE A 12 14.85 -2.05 17.69
N LYS A 13 15.40 -1.61 18.82
CA LYS A 13 15.26 -2.31 20.10
C LYS A 13 13.82 -2.29 20.62
N ASP A 14 13.31 -3.48 20.94
CA ASP A 14 12.04 -3.71 21.67
C ASP A 14 10.79 -3.04 21.05
N LEU A 15 10.81 -2.78 19.73
CA LEU A 15 9.72 -2.08 19.03
C LEU A 15 8.40 -2.87 19.02
N ASP A 16 7.29 -2.17 19.22
CA ASP A 16 5.93 -2.66 18.96
C ASP A 16 5.42 -2.27 17.56
N ILE A 17 5.91 -1.14 17.02
CA ILE A 17 5.60 -0.64 15.67
C ILE A 17 6.88 -0.10 15.04
N ALA A 18 7.13 -0.45 13.79
CA ALA A 18 8.22 0.10 12.97
C ALA A 18 7.63 0.76 11.72
N ILE A 19 7.83 2.07 11.54
CA ILE A 19 7.37 2.82 10.37
C ILE A 19 8.59 3.17 9.51
N LEU A 20 8.84 2.38 8.47
CA LEU A 20 10.02 2.46 7.63
C LEU A 20 9.79 3.44 6.47
N VAL A 21 10.04 4.73 6.76
CA VAL A 21 9.88 5.84 5.80
C VAL A 21 11.17 6.10 5.01
N GLY A 22 12.33 5.91 5.65
CA GLY A 22 13.63 6.23 5.07
C GLY A 22 13.96 5.35 3.86
N SER A 23 14.10 5.99 2.70
CA SER A 23 14.57 5.37 1.46
C SER A 23 15.34 6.40 0.65
N MET A 24 16.25 5.96 -0.21
CA MET A 24 16.89 6.84 -1.18
C MET A 24 15.82 7.41 -2.12
N PRO A 25 15.70 8.75 -2.24
CA PRO A 25 14.80 9.35 -3.21
C PRO A 25 15.35 9.14 -4.62
N ARG A 26 14.45 9.02 -5.60
CA ARG A 26 14.84 8.98 -7.01
C ARG A 26 15.56 10.27 -7.41
N ARG A 27 16.71 10.15 -8.04
CA ARG A 27 17.48 11.27 -8.61
C ARG A 27 17.22 11.37 -10.12
N GLU A 28 17.45 12.55 -10.68
CA GLU A 28 17.41 12.76 -12.13
C GLU A 28 18.42 11.83 -12.82
N GLY A 29 18.01 11.21 -13.94
CA GLY A 29 18.80 10.21 -14.67
C GLY A 29 18.78 8.78 -14.09
N MET A 30 18.19 8.56 -12.90
CA MET A 30 18.13 7.22 -12.30
C MET A 30 17.01 6.36 -12.91
N GLU A 31 17.35 5.15 -13.35
CA GLU A 31 16.38 4.16 -13.81
C GLU A 31 15.65 3.52 -12.61
N ARG A 32 14.47 2.91 -12.86
CA ARG A 32 13.70 2.24 -11.80
C ARG A 32 14.51 1.12 -11.12
N LYS A 33 15.28 0.36 -11.91
CA LYS A 33 16.14 -0.73 -11.43
C LYS A 33 17.25 -0.26 -10.49
N ASP A 34 17.81 0.93 -10.74
CA ASP A 34 18.88 1.49 -9.90
C ASP A 34 18.34 1.91 -8.53
N LEU A 35 17.17 2.55 -8.53
CA LEU A 35 16.46 2.91 -7.31
C LEU A 35 16.10 1.66 -6.49
N LEU A 36 15.58 0.63 -7.16
CA LEU A 36 15.27 -0.65 -6.55
C LEU A 36 16.52 -1.24 -5.91
N LYS A 37 17.63 -1.36 -6.65
CA LYS A 37 18.91 -1.92 -6.17
C LYS A 37 19.46 -1.19 -4.94
N ALA A 38 19.37 0.14 -4.90
CA ALA A 38 19.83 0.92 -3.76
C ALA A 38 18.94 0.68 -2.52
N ASN A 39 17.62 0.69 -2.70
CA ASN A 39 16.69 0.58 -1.58
C ASN A 39 16.56 -0.84 -1.04
N VAL A 40 16.62 -1.90 -1.87
CA VAL A 40 16.51 -3.28 -1.34
C VAL A 40 17.65 -3.63 -0.37
N LYS A 41 18.84 -3.05 -0.51
CA LYS A 41 19.93 -3.23 0.47
C LYS A 41 19.58 -2.61 1.84
N ILE A 42 18.97 -1.43 1.83
CA ILE A 42 18.51 -0.74 3.04
C ILE A 42 17.47 -1.60 3.77
N PHE A 43 16.46 -2.08 3.04
CA PHE A 43 15.37 -2.86 3.63
C PHE A 43 15.78 -4.28 4.03
N LYS A 44 16.80 -4.88 3.38
CA LYS A 44 17.46 -6.10 3.87
C LYS A 44 18.12 -5.86 5.23
N SER A 45 18.88 -4.76 5.38
CA SER A 45 19.50 -4.38 6.67
C SER A 45 18.45 -4.14 7.74
N GLN A 46 17.42 -3.33 7.44
CA GLN A 46 16.34 -3.03 8.38
C GLN A 46 15.53 -4.27 8.77
N GLY A 47 15.29 -5.20 7.83
CA GLY A 47 14.69 -6.50 8.13
C GLY A 47 15.54 -7.33 9.08
N ALA A 48 16.86 -7.42 8.85
CA ALA A 48 17.77 -8.11 9.75
C ALA A 48 17.86 -7.43 11.14
N ALA A 49 17.80 -6.10 11.20
CA ALA A 49 17.76 -5.35 12.45
C ALA A 49 16.45 -5.58 13.22
N LEU A 50 15.30 -5.60 12.53
CA LEU A 50 14.01 -5.99 13.12
C LEU A 50 14.08 -7.41 13.68
N ASP A 51 14.58 -8.36 12.90
CA ASP A 51 14.75 -9.75 13.30
C ASP A 51 15.60 -9.86 14.57
N LYS A 52 16.68 -9.08 14.67
CA LYS A 52 17.61 -9.17 15.78
C LYS A 52 17.14 -8.45 17.06
N TYR A 53 16.57 -7.26 16.94
CA TYR A 53 16.37 -6.35 18.07
C TYR A 53 14.91 -6.06 18.42
N ALA A 54 13.97 -6.21 17.49
CA ALA A 54 12.57 -5.90 17.75
C ALA A 54 11.83 -7.05 18.42
N LYS A 55 10.68 -6.75 19.03
CA LYS A 55 9.75 -7.78 19.48
C LYS A 55 9.26 -8.57 18.26
N LYS A 56 9.05 -9.87 18.41
CA LYS A 56 8.51 -10.72 17.31
C LYS A 56 7.06 -10.35 16.95
N THR A 57 6.38 -9.62 17.82
CA THR A 57 5.04 -9.07 17.62
C THR A 57 5.03 -7.69 16.94
N VAL A 58 6.19 -7.11 16.61
CA VAL A 58 6.28 -5.78 15.99
C VAL A 58 5.43 -5.72 14.72
N LYS A 59 4.68 -4.63 14.55
CA LYS A 59 3.96 -4.33 13.30
C LYS A 59 4.81 -3.41 12.43
N VAL A 60 5.16 -3.86 11.23
CA VAL A 60 6.05 -3.16 10.30
C VAL A 60 5.23 -2.52 9.20
N VAL A 61 5.40 -1.22 9.00
CA VAL A 61 4.74 -0.42 7.96
C VAL A 61 5.79 0.22 7.07
N VAL A 62 5.91 -0.27 5.85
CA VAL A 62 6.86 0.23 4.84
C VAL A 62 6.21 1.31 4.00
N VAL A 63 6.90 2.46 3.94
CA VAL A 63 6.48 3.63 3.15
C VAL A 63 7.52 3.98 2.09
N GLY A 64 8.80 3.73 2.37
CA GLY A 64 9.90 4.02 1.45
C GLY A 64 9.80 3.23 0.14
N ASN A 65 9.97 3.90 -0.99
CA ASN A 65 9.73 3.32 -2.31
C ASN A 65 10.90 2.48 -2.86
N PRO A 66 10.65 1.44 -3.68
CA PRO A 66 9.34 0.87 -4.03
C PRO A 66 8.75 0.07 -2.86
N ALA A 67 7.61 0.53 -2.31
CA ALA A 67 7.15 0.13 -0.98
C ALA A 67 6.83 -1.37 -0.87
N ASN A 68 6.17 -1.93 -1.89
CA ASN A 68 5.81 -3.35 -1.95
C ASN A 68 7.05 -4.26 -1.91
N THR A 69 7.97 -4.05 -2.86
CA THR A 69 9.17 -4.86 -2.99
C THR A 69 10.12 -4.67 -1.81
N ASN A 70 10.30 -3.45 -1.31
CA ASN A 70 11.06 -3.19 -0.09
C ASN A 70 10.49 -3.93 1.12
N CYS A 71 9.17 -3.97 1.27
CA CYS A 71 8.51 -4.67 2.36
C CYS A 71 8.65 -6.19 2.24
N LEU A 72 8.56 -6.74 1.03
CA LEU A 72 8.83 -8.17 0.79
C LEU A 72 10.25 -8.54 1.22
N ILE A 73 11.23 -7.71 0.87
CA ILE A 73 12.65 -7.92 1.18
C ILE A 73 12.92 -7.80 2.68
N ALA A 74 12.32 -6.80 3.34
CA ALA A 74 12.40 -6.67 4.79
C ALA A 74 11.79 -7.90 5.49
N SER A 75 10.62 -8.38 5.03
CA SER A 75 9.97 -9.57 5.58
C SER A 75 10.82 -10.83 5.40
N LYS A 76 11.39 -11.05 4.20
CA LYS A 76 12.28 -12.20 3.93
C LYS A 76 13.58 -12.15 4.75
N SER A 77 14.01 -10.97 5.16
CA SER A 77 15.21 -10.77 6.00
C SER A 77 14.91 -10.87 7.50
N ALA A 78 13.64 -11.08 7.87
CA ALA A 78 13.18 -11.19 9.25
C ALA A 78 12.37 -12.48 9.50
N PRO A 79 12.97 -13.67 9.29
CA PRO A 79 12.25 -14.94 9.33
C PRO A 79 11.64 -15.28 10.69
N SER A 80 12.10 -14.66 11.79
CA SER A 80 11.54 -14.88 13.13
C SER A 80 10.30 -14.02 13.43
N ILE A 81 9.96 -13.08 12.54
CA ILE A 81 8.77 -12.23 12.64
C ILE A 81 7.71 -12.78 11.67
N PRO A 82 6.45 -12.97 12.10
CA PRO A 82 5.37 -13.43 11.22
C PRO A 82 5.24 -12.55 9.96
N LYS A 83 5.08 -13.16 8.78
CA LYS A 83 4.96 -12.42 7.51
C LYS A 83 3.77 -11.46 7.54
N GLU A 84 2.71 -11.81 8.26
CA GLU A 84 1.47 -11.04 8.43
C GLU A 84 1.69 -9.73 9.20
N ASN A 85 2.84 -9.58 9.87
CA ASN A 85 3.18 -8.34 10.56
C ASN A 85 3.80 -7.28 9.63
N PHE A 86 4.14 -7.64 8.39
CA PHE A 86 4.71 -6.73 7.40
C PHE A 86 3.62 -6.21 6.47
N SER A 87 3.51 -4.88 6.38
CA SER A 87 2.60 -4.22 5.46
C SER A 87 3.27 -3.04 4.77
N CYS A 88 2.82 -2.69 3.57
CA CYS A 88 3.23 -1.47 2.89
C CYS A 88 2.05 -0.53 2.62
N LEU A 89 2.36 0.77 2.45
CA LEU A 89 1.35 1.82 2.44
C LEU A 89 0.72 2.03 1.06
N THR A 90 -0.50 1.52 0.85
CA THR A 90 -1.39 1.93 -0.26
C THR A 90 -2.56 2.81 0.22
N ARG A 91 -2.63 3.08 1.53
CA ARG A 91 -3.66 3.93 2.14
C ARG A 91 -3.68 5.36 1.60
N LEU A 92 -2.54 5.88 1.15
CA LEU A 92 -2.48 7.20 0.52
C LEU A 92 -3.29 7.23 -0.77
N ASP A 93 -3.15 6.20 -1.60
CA ASP A 93 -3.89 6.09 -2.85
C ASP A 93 -5.36 5.77 -2.62
N HIS A 94 -5.66 4.94 -1.62
CA HIS A 94 -7.03 4.70 -1.15
C HIS A 94 -7.71 6.03 -0.77
N ASN A 95 -7.04 6.87 0.02
CA ASN A 95 -7.54 8.18 0.41
C ASN A 95 -7.68 9.14 -0.80
N ARG A 96 -6.77 9.07 -1.78
CA ARG A 96 -6.86 9.84 -3.03
C ARG A 96 -8.05 9.41 -3.87
N ALA A 97 -8.30 8.11 -4.02
CA ALA A 97 -9.46 7.56 -4.72
C ALA A 97 -10.77 8.02 -4.09
N LYS A 98 -10.91 7.91 -2.75
CA LYS A 98 -12.06 8.47 -2.01
C LYS A 98 -12.28 9.94 -2.32
N SER A 99 -11.20 10.74 -2.32
CA SER A 99 -11.29 12.16 -2.62
C SER A 99 -11.74 12.47 -4.06
N GLN A 100 -11.32 11.69 -5.07
CA GLN A 100 -11.75 11.91 -6.45
C GLN A 100 -13.24 11.60 -6.64
N ILE A 101 -13.74 10.52 -6.03
CA ILE A 101 -15.17 10.16 -6.04
C ILE A 101 -15.99 11.27 -5.35
N ALA A 102 -15.54 11.69 -4.17
CA ALA A 102 -16.18 12.74 -3.41
C ALA A 102 -16.30 14.05 -4.21
N LEU A 103 -15.21 14.46 -4.88
CA LEU A 103 -15.21 15.64 -5.74
C LEU A 103 -16.16 15.51 -6.94
N LYS A 104 -16.17 14.35 -7.62
CA LYS A 104 -17.05 14.11 -8.79
C LYS A 104 -18.53 14.18 -8.40
N LEU A 105 -18.89 13.77 -7.18
CA LEU A 105 -20.28 13.71 -6.69
C LEU A 105 -20.68 14.92 -5.83
N GLY A 106 -19.76 15.82 -5.49
CA GLY A 106 -20.03 16.95 -4.60
C GLY A 106 -20.36 16.54 -3.15
N VAL A 107 -19.76 15.45 -2.67
CA VAL A 107 -19.92 14.92 -1.29
C VAL A 107 -18.59 14.97 -0.54
N THR A 108 -18.54 14.58 0.74
CA THR A 108 -17.26 14.50 1.47
C THR A 108 -16.59 13.14 1.29
N ALA A 109 -15.27 13.08 1.45
CA ALA A 109 -14.52 11.82 1.41
C ALA A 109 -14.95 10.83 2.52
N ASN A 110 -15.59 11.32 3.59
CA ASN A 110 -16.17 10.47 4.63
C ASN A 110 -17.44 9.74 4.16
N ASP A 111 -18.12 10.24 3.12
CA ASP A 111 -19.30 9.60 2.56
C ASP A 111 -18.95 8.42 1.67
N VAL A 112 -17.68 8.28 1.29
CA VAL A 112 -17.19 7.22 0.40
C VAL A 112 -16.50 6.12 1.21
N LYS A 113 -16.89 4.87 1.01
CA LYS A 113 -16.29 3.70 1.67
C LYS A 113 -16.06 2.56 0.68
N ASN A 114 -15.23 1.60 1.08
CA ASN A 114 -15.01 0.35 0.33
C ASN A 114 -14.41 0.54 -1.08
N VAL A 115 -13.64 1.61 -1.29
CA VAL A 115 -12.73 1.68 -2.44
C VAL A 115 -11.55 0.74 -2.21
N ILE A 116 -11.02 0.17 -3.29
CA ILE A 116 -9.91 -0.77 -3.21
C ILE A 116 -8.76 -0.24 -4.05
N ILE A 117 -7.54 -0.43 -3.55
CA ILE A 117 -6.32 -0.24 -4.32
C ILE A 117 -5.71 -1.62 -4.43
N TRP A 118 -5.72 -2.19 -5.62
CA TRP A 118 -5.10 -3.48 -5.88
C TRP A 118 -3.65 -3.30 -6.35
N GLY A 119 -2.76 -4.19 -5.88
CA GLY A 119 -1.44 -4.37 -6.44
C GLY A 119 -0.33 -3.50 -5.89
N ASN A 120 0.53 -3.03 -6.79
CA ASN A 120 1.73 -2.28 -6.46
C ASN A 120 1.40 -0.84 -6.08
N HIS A 121 2.14 -0.23 -5.15
CA HIS A 121 2.17 1.23 -4.99
C HIS A 121 2.97 1.87 -6.13
N SER A 122 2.40 1.85 -7.34
CA SER A 122 3.05 2.31 -8.57
C SER A 122 2.03 2.92 -9.54
N SER A 123 2.45 3.18 -10.79
CA SER A 123 1.57 3.57 -11.88
C SER A 123 0.69 2.42 -12.39
N THR A 124 0.94 1.16 -12.01
CA THR A 124 0.08 0.02 -12.39
C THR A 124 -1.01 -0.27 -11.37
N GLN A 125 -1.00 0.39 -10.21
CA GLN A 125 -2.04 0.23 -9.19
C GLN A 125 -3.44 0.31 -9.82
N TYR A 126 -4.37 -0.49 -9.31
CA TYR A 126 -5.76 -0.48 -9.77
C TYR A 126 -6.68 0.10 -8.69
N PRO A 127 -7.11 1.37 -8.84
CA PRO A 127 -8.18 1.95 -8.03
C PRO A 127 -9.53 1.41 -8.49
N ASP A 128 -10.09 0.54 -7.66
CA ASP A 128 -11.33 -0.17 -7.91
C ASP A 128 -12.48 0.39 -7.07
N VAL A 129 -13.61 0.59 -7.73
CA VAL A 129 -14.85 1.11 -7.14
C VAL A 129 -16.07 0.22 -7.40
N ASN A 130 -15.89 -0.99 -7.95
CA ASN A 130 -16.99 -1.95 -8.19
C ASN A 130 -17.71 -2.29 -6.87
N HIS A 131 -16.97 -2.32 -5.77
CA HIS A 131 -17.47 -2.63 -4.43
C HIS A 131 -17.62 -1.40 -3.53
N ALA A 132 -17.27 -0.22 -4.04
CA ALA A 132 -17.33 1.01 -3.28
C ALA A 132 -18.77 1.50 -3.13
N LYS A 133 -19.04 2.09 -1.97
CA LYS A 133 -20.32 2.70 -1.63
C LYS A 133 -20.13 4.18 -1.35
N VAL A 134 -21.16 4.96 -1.63
CA VAL A 134 -21.19 6.39 -1.35
C VAL A 134 -22.54 6.79 -0.76
N ASN A 135 -22.50 7.59 0.31
CA ASN A 135 -23.69 8.24 0.86
C ASN A 135 -23.98 9.52 0.07
N VAL A 136 -25.12 9.56 -0.61
CA VAL A 136 -25.61 10.76 -1.31
C VAL A 136 -26.91 11.18 -0.64
N LYS A 137 -26.85 12.30 0.10
CA LYS A 137 -28.01 12.89 0.81
C LYS A 137 -28.73 11.89 1.74
N GLY A 138 -27.96 11.10 2.49
CA GLY A 138 -28.49 10.13 3.45
C GLY A 138 -28.78 8.74 2.87
N LYS A 139 -28.68 8.55 1.54
CA LYS A 139 -28.86 7.25 0.89
C LYS A 139 -27.53 6.66 0.46
N GLU A 140 -27.25 5.43 0.91
CA GLU A 140 -26.08 4.68 0.46
C GLU A 140 -26.36 3.97 -0.87
N VAL A 141 -25.53 4.23 -1.88
CA VAL A 141 -25.61 3.64 -3.22
C VAL A 141 -24.23 3.18 -3.70
N GLY A 142 -24.18 2.37 -4.76
CA GLY A 142 -22.91 1.99 -5.39
C GLY A 142 -22.25 3.17 -6.12
N VAL A 143 -20.92 3.21 -6.16
CA VAL A 143 -20.21 4.32 -6.84
C VAL A 143 -20.51 4.36 -8.35
N TYR A 144 -20.58 3.21 -9.02
CA TYR A 144 -21.01 3.13 -10.43
C TYR A 144 -22.43 3.71 -10.64
N GLU A 145 -23.38 3.37 -9.76
CA GLU A 145 -24.76 3.88 -9.81
C GLU A 145 -24.83 5.40 -9.56
N ALA A 146 -24.00 5.92 -8.65
CA ALA A 146 -23.97 7.34 -8.32
C ALA A 146 -23.36 8.19 -9.43
N ILE A 147 -22.24 7.73 -10.02
CA ILE A 147 -21.46 8.49 -11.00
C ILE A 147 -22.03 8.38 -12.41
N LYS A 148 -22.57 7.21 -12.79
CA LYS A 148 -23.19 6.96 -14.12
C LYS A 148 -22.30 7.35 -15.32
N ASP A 149 -20.99 7.17 -15.16
CA ASP A 149 -19.97 7.53 -16.14
C ASP A 149 -18.84 6.47 -16.10
N ASP A 150 -19.11 5.33 -16.73
CA ASP A 150 -18.21 4.17 -16.78
C ASP A 150 -16.87 4.51 -17.43
N SER A 151 -16.88 5.35 -18.47
CA SER A 151 -15.67 5.76 -19.19
C SER A 151 -14.74 6.56 -18.28
N TRP A 152 -15.28 7.49 -17.48
CA TRP A 152 -14.49 8.22 -16.51
C TRP A 152 -13.94 7.29 -15.42
N LEU A 153 -14.76 6.37 -14.90
CA LEU A 153 -14.36 5.41 -13.87
C LEU A 153 -13.26 4.45 -14.34
N LYS A 154 -13.29 4.02 -15.60
CA LYS A 154 -12.31 3.10 -16.20
C LYS A 154 -11.11 3.80 -16.84
N GLY A 155 -11.13 5.13 -16.95
CA GLY A 155 -10.11 5.95 -17.60
C GLY A 155 -9.56 7.03 -16.67
N ASP A 156 -10.09 8.24 -16.78
CA ASP A 156 -9.60 9.45 -16.10
C ASP A 156 -9.47 9.31 -14.58
N PHE A 157 -10.41 8.60 -13.93
CA PHE A 157 -10.34 8.33 -12.50
C PHE A 157 -9.06 7.55 -12.13
N ILE A 158 -8.82 6.44 -12.82
CA ILE A 158 -7.66 5.57 -12.61
C ILE A 158 -6.37 6.37 -12.85
N LEU A 159 -6.29 7.06 -13.99
CA LEU A 159 -5.12 7.88 -14.35
C LEU A 159 -4.87 8.98 -13.32
N THR A 160 -5.92 9.66 -12.85
CA THR A 160 -5.80 10.74 -11.87
C THR A 160 -5.25 10.24 -10.54
N VAL A 161 -5.70 9.08 -10.06
CA VAL A 161 -5.18 8.49 -8.81
C VAL A 161 -3.73 8.04 -8.99
N GLN A 162 -3.41 7.30 -10.06
CA GLN A 162 -2.05 6.84 -10.39
C GLN A 162 -1.06 8.00 -10.48
N GLN A 163 -1.44 9.11 -11.13
CA GLN A 163 -0.57 10.26 -11.36
C GLN A 163 -0.61 11.31 -10.24
N ARG A 164 -1.41 11.10 -9.18
CA ARG A 164 -1.63 12.13 -8.16
C ARG A 164 -0.34 12.52 -7.43
N GLY A 165 0.55 11.56 -7.18
CA GLY A 165 1.85 11.84 -6.56
C GLY A 165 2.69 12.80 -7.41
N ALA A 166 2.81 12.52 -8.70
CA ALA A 166 3.53 13.36 -9.65
C ALA A 166 2.90 14.76 -9.78
N ALA A 167 1.57 14.85 -9.82
CA ALA A 167 0.86 16.13 -9.86
C ALA A 167 1.15 17.00 -8.63
N VAL A 168 1.17 16.41 -7.42
CA VAL A 168 1.50 17.14 -6.19
C VAL A 168 2.95 17.63 -6.20
N ILE A 169 3.90 16.79 -6.62
CA ILE A 169 5.32 17.17 -6.74
C ILE A 169 5.48 18.31 -7.74
N LYS A 170 4.84 18.22 -8.91
CA LYS A 170 4.91 19.24 -9.95
C LYS A 170 4.43 20.60 -9.45
N ALA A 171 3.34 20.62 -8.67
CA ALA A 171 2.73 21.82 -8.13
C ALA A 171 3.49 22.39 -6.93
N ARG A 172 3.87 21.55 -5.96
CA ARG A 172 4.50 22.01 -4.70
C ARG A 172 6.01 22.14 -4.78
N LYS A 173 6.65 21.53 -5.79
CA LYS A 173 8.11 21.27 -5.85
C LYS A 173 8.66 20.46 -4.67
N LEU A 174 7.76 19.89 -3.87
CA LEU A 174 8.02 19.11 -2.67
C LEU A 174 7.16 17.85 -2.69
N SER A 175 7.57 16.85 -1.91
CA SER A 175 6.79 15.61 -1.75
C SER A 175 5.42 15.87 -1.12
N SER A 176 4.52 14.89 -1.21
CA SER A 176 3.20 14.93 -0.59
C SER A 176 3.23 14.62 0.91
N ALA A 177 4.18 15.20 1.65
CA ALA A 177 4.50 14.85 3.03
C ALA A 177 3.27 14.87 3.96
N MET A 178 2.46 15.94 3.93
CA MET A 178 1.29 16.09 4.80
C MET A 178 0.25 14.98 4.58
N SER A 179 -0.12 14.72 3.32
CA SER A 179 -1.13 13.70 3.01
C SER A 179 -0.59 12.28 3.19
N ALA A 180 0.69 12.05 2.93
CA ALA A 180 1.36 10.79 3.21
C ALA A 180 1.40 10.51 4.73
N ALA A 181 1.78 11.50 5.55
CA ALA A 181 1.76 11.38 7.01
C ALA A 181 0.35 11.05 7.53
N LYS A 182 -0.68 11.72 7.01
CA LYS A 182 -2.07 11.41 7.36
C LYS A 182 -2.44 9.97 6.99
N ALA A 183 -2.06 9.50 5.81
CA ALA A 183 -2.31 8.14 5.38
C ALA A 183 -1.58 7.09 6.24
N ILE A 184 -0.36 7.37 6.69
CA ILE A 184 0.37 6.53 7.67
C ILE A 184 -0.41 6.47 8.98
N CYS A 185 -0.87 7.62 9.50
CA CYS A 185 -1.68 7.66 10.71
C CYS A 185 -2.94 6.81 10.58
N ASP A 186 -3.64 6.87 9.46
CA ASP A 186 -4.83 6.05 9.25
C ASP A 186 -4.50 4.56 9.14
N HIS A 187 -3.45 4.20 8.40
CA HIS A 187 -3.01 2.80 8.23
C HIS A 187 -2.67 2.17 9.58
N VAL A 188 -1.88 2.86 10.40
CA VAL A 188 -1.50 2.39 11.74
C VAL A 188 -2.69 2.39 12.69
N ARG A 189 -3.57 3.40 12.62
CA ARG A 189 -4.79 3.45 13.44
C ARG A 189 -5.68 2.25 13.18
N ASP A 190 -5.90 1.90 11.91
CA ASP A 190 -6.77 0.78 11.56
C ASP A 190 -6.11 -0.57 11.91
N ILE A 191 -4.78 -0.68 11.84
CA ILE A 191 -4.06 -1.81 12.45
C ILE A 191 -4.35 -1.89 13.95
N TRP A 192 -4.24 -0.77 14.65
CA TRP A 192 -4.27 -0.76 16.12
C TRP A 192 -5.67 -0.95 16.72
N PHE A 193 -6.68 -0.37 16.08
CA PHE A 193 -8.05 -0.31 16.58
C PHE A 193 -9.05 -1.13 15.75
N GLY A 194 -8.62 -1.66 14.60
CA GLY A 194 -9.49 -2.39 13.68
C GLY A 194 -10.21 -1.49 12.68
N THR A 195 -10.81 -2.12 11.67
CA THR A 195 -11.64 -1.44 10.67
C THR A 195 -13.09 -1.31 11.17
N PRO A 196 -13.83 -0.25 10.78
CA PRO A 196 -15.26 -0.14 11.10
C PRO A 196 -16.08 -1.32 10.55
N ALA A 197 -17.21 -1.62 11.20
CA ALA A 197 -18.09 -2.69 10.76
C ALA A 197 -18.65 -2.41 9.35
N GLY A 198 -18.56 -3.41 8.47
CA GLY A 198 -19.00 -3.30 7.07
C GLY A 198 -18.05 -2.49 6.17
N GLU A 199 -16.88 -2.10 6.68
CA GLU A 199 -15.84 -1.39 5.93
C GLU A 199 -14.54 -2.19 5.84
N PHE A 200 -13.87 -2.04 4.71
CA PHE A 200 -12.52 -2.55 4.48
C PHE A 200 -11.61 -1.45 3.93
N VAL A 201 -10.31 -1.65 4.10
CA VAL A 201 -9.27 -0.71 3.66
C VAL A 201 -8.26 -1.40 2.76
N SER A 202 -7.55 -0.62 1.95
CA SER A 202 -6.45 -1.15 1.12
C SER A 202 -5.17 -1.27 1.94
N MET A 203 -4.53 -2.42 1.87
CA MET A 203 -3.24 -2.67 2.54
C MET A 203 -2.37 -3.58 1.69
N GLY A 204 -1.11 -3.17 1.47
CA GLY A 204 -0.08 -4.05 0.90
C GLY A 204 0.35 -5.10 1.90
N VAL A 205 0.06 -6.38 1.63
CA VAL A 205 0.35 -7.51 2.51
C VAL A 205 0.86 -8.71 1.70
N ILE A 206 1.38 -9.73 2.37
CA ILE A 206 1.77 -10.98 1.71
C ILE A 206 0.56 -11.63 1.03
N SER A 207 0.71 -12.11 -0.20
CA SER A 207 -0.37 -12.67 -1.03
C SER A 207 -0.67 -14.15 -0.74
N ASP A 208 0.14 -14.82 0.08
CA ASP A 208 -0.02 -16.25 0.41
C ASP A 208 -1.46 -16.54 0.87
N GLY A 209 -2.12 -17.54 0.24
CA GLY A 209 -3.49 -17.94 0.58
C GLY A 209 -4.62 -17.02 0.09
N ASN A 210 -4.36 -16.04 -0.78
CA ASN A 210 -5.42 -15.21 -1.35
C ASN A 210 -6.37 -16.00 -2.29
N SER A 211 -7.65 -15.63 -2.32
CA SER A 211 -8.66 -16.26 -3.19
C SER A 211 -8.84 -15.55 -4.56
N TYR A 212 -7.96 -14.62 -4.91
CA TYR A 212 -8.12 -13.72 -6.06
C TYR A 212 -7.25 -14.07 -7.26
N GLY A 213 -6.60 -15.23 -7.24
CA GLY A 213 -5.70 -15.68 -8.31
C GLY A 213 -4.44 -14.83 -8.47
N VAL A 214 -4.09 -14.02 -7.46
CA VAL A 214 -2.81 -13.30 -7.44
C VAL A 214 -1.72 -14.30 -7.04
N PRO A 215 -0.55 -14.34 -7.70
CA PRO A 215 0.52 -15.25 -7.34
C PRO A 215 0.95 -15.11 -5.87
N GLU A 216 1.27 -16.23 -5.24
CA GLU A 216 1.83 -16.26 -3.88
C GLU A 216 3.26 -15.67 -3.83
N ASP A 217 3.75 -15.42 -2.62
CA ASP A 217 5.06 -14.84 -2.34
C ASP A 217 5.27 -13.47 -3.04
N LEU A 218 4.19 -12.68 -3.15
CA LEU A 218 4.20 -11.28 -3.53
C LEU A 218 3.71 -10.44 -2.36
N LEU A 219 4.22 -9.22 -2.25
CA LEU A 219 3.62 -8.23 -1.35
C LEU A 219 2.72 -7.30 -2.18
N TYR A 220 1.43 -7.55 -2.11
CA TYR A 220 0.42 -7.02 -3.03
C TYR A 220 -0.70 -6.34 -2.22
N SER A 221 -1.27 -5.25 -2.73
CA SER A 221 -2.34 -4.54 -2.04
C SER A 221 -3.70 -5.21 -2.25
N PHE A 222 -4.39 -5.50 -1.14
CA PHE A 222 -5.68 -6.16 -1.10
C PHE A 222 -6.70 -5.33 -0.30
N PRO A 223 -8.01 -5.56 -0.48
CA PRO A 223 -9.02 -5.17 0.50
C PRO A 223 -8.88 -6.06 1.73
N VAL A 224 -8.68 -5.44 2.89
CA VAL A 224 -8.58 -6.14 4.17
C VAL A 224 -9.52 -5.57 5.22
N VAL A 225 -10.01 -6.45 6.09
CA VAL A 225 -10.62 -6.09 7.38
C VAL A 225 -9.63 -6.36 8.49
N ILE A 226 -9.65 -5.54 9.54
CA ILE A 226 -8.71 -5.65 10.64
C ILE A 226 -9.47 -5.77 11.95
N LYS A 227 -9.06 -6.74 12.77
CA LYS A 227 -9.55 -6.92 14.14
C LYS A 227 -8.40 -7.41 15.00
N ASP A 228 -8.26 -6.87 16.21
CA ASP A 228 -7.24 -7.28 17.18
C ASP A 228 -5.81 -7.27 16.59
N LYS A 229 -5.52 -6.26 15.76
CA LYS A 229 -4.25 -6.08 15.03
C LYS A 229 -3.90 -7.18 14.01
N ALA A 230 -4.85 -8.06 13.70
CA ALA A 230 -4.76 -9.04 12.63
C ALA A 230 -5.64 -8.61 11.45
N TRP A 231 -5.06 -8.60 10.26
CA TRP A 231 -5.80 -8.38 9.03
C TRP A 231 -6.29 -9.71 8.46
N LYS A 232 -7.39 -9.67 7.71
CA LYS A 232 -7.87 -10.76 6.87
C LYS A 232 -8.27 -10.19 5.52
N PHE A 233 -8.06 -10.96 4.46
CA PHE A 233 -8.63 -10.63 3.16
C PHE A 233 -10.15 -10.51 3.29
N VAL A 234 -10.72 -9.53 2.60
CA VAL A 234 -12.13 -9.63 2.22
C VAL A 234 -12.18 -10.69 1.14
N GLU A 235 -13.07 -11.67 1.25
CA GLU A 235 -13.21 -12.77 0.28
C GLU A 235 -14.52 -12.65 -0.50
N GLY A 236 -14.62 -13.37 -1.62
CA GLY A 236 -15.89 -13.52 -2.36
C GLY A 236 -16.35 -12.26 -3.12
N LEU A 237 -15.51 -11.23 -3.25
CA LEU A 237 -15.81 -10.08 -4.10
C LEU A 237 -15.86 -10.49 -5.58
N PRO A 238 -16.96 -10.25 -6.31
CA PRO A 238 -17.03 -10.57 -7.74
C PRO A 238 -16.05 -9.74 -8.57
N ILE A 239 -15.15 -10.41 -9.31
CA ILE A 239 -14.16 -9.75 -10.16
C ILE A 239 -14.61 -9.86 -11.63
N ASN A 240 -14.82 -8.72 -12.29
CA ASN A 240 -15.12 -8.67 -13.73
C ASN A 240 -13.84 -8.66 -14.58
N ASP A 241 -13.98 -8.86 -15.90
CA ASP A 241 -12.85 -8.98 -16.84
C ASP A 241 -11.90 -7.78 -16.81
N PHE A 242 -12.45 -6.56 -16.76
CA PHE A 242 -11.64 -5.33 -16.67
C PHE A 242 -10.81 -5.29 -15.40
N SER A 243 -11.43 -5.62 -14.26
CA SER A 243 -10.75 -5.68 -12.96
C SER A 243 -9.66 -6.75 -12.99
N ARG A 244 -9.96 -7.92 -13.58
CA ARG A 244 -9.02 -9.02 -13.71
C ARG A 244 -7.77 -8.64 -14.49
N GLU A 245 -7.95 -8.07 -15.68
CA GLU A 245 -6.84 -7.61 -16.50
C GLU A 245 -5.92 -6.62 -15.74
N LYS A 246 -6.50 -5.65 -15.01
CA LYS A 246 -5.72 -4.68 -14.24
C LYS A 246 -5.01 -5.30 -13.03
N MET A 247 -5.66 -6.23 -12.34
CA MET A 247 -5.07 -6.97 -11.22
C MET A 247 -3.87 -7.81 -11.67
N ASP A 248 -3.98 -8.47 -12.82
CA ASP A 248 -2.91 -9.30 -13.38
C ASP A 248 -1.74 -8.45 -13.88
N LEU A 249 -2.02 -7.29 -14.50
CA LEU A 249 -0.98 -6.36 -14.95
C LEU A 249 -0.07 -5.91 -13.80
N THR A 250 -0.67 -5.52 -12.67
CA THR A 250 0.11 -5.07 -11.51
C THR A 250 0.77 -6.23 -10.76
N ALA A 251 0.19 -7.43 -10.79
CA ALA A 251 0.83 -8.65 -10.29
C ALA A 251 2.10 -8.98 -11.09
N LYS A 252 2.02 -8.87 -12.43
CA LYS A 252 3.16 -9.07 -13.32
C LYS A 252 4.30 -8.09 -13.02
N GLU A 253 3.99 -6.80 -12.87
CA GLU A 253 5.00 -5.79 -12.50
C GLU A 253 5.69 -6.14 -11.16
N LEU A 254 4.92 -6.59 -10.16
CA LEU A 254 5.48 -6.99 -8.86
C LEU A 254 6.37 -8.24 -8.96
N SER A 255 5.99 -9.22 -9.78
CA SER A 255 6.82 -10.40 -10.04
C SER A 255 8.16 -10.01 -10.68
N GLU A 256 8.15 -9.13 -11.69
CA GLU A 256 9.36 -8.63 -12.35
C GLU A 256 10.26 -7.85 -11.36
N GLU A 257 9.68 -7.00 -10.50
CA GLU A 257 10.44 -6.30 -9.46
C GLU A 257 11.03 -7.26 -8.43
N LYS A 258 10.28 -8.28 -8.02
CA LYS A 258 10.75 -9.32 -7.10
C LYS A 258 11.93 -10.08 -7.68
N GLU A 259 11.84 -10.55 -8.92
CA GLU A 259 12.93 -11.26 -9.59
C GLU A 259 14.20 -10.40 -9.63
N THR A 260 14.06 -9.16 -10.08
CA THR A 260 15.15 -8.17 -10.14
C THR A 260 15.77 -7.95 -8.75
N ALA A 261 14.95 -7.78 -7.72
CA ALA A 261 15.41 -7.57 -6.34
C ALA A 261 16.18 -8.79 -5.79
N VAL A 262 15.68 -10.00 -6.03
CA VAL A 262 16.30 -11.25 -5.57
C VAL A 262 17.62 -11.48 -6.28
N GLU A 263 17.69 -11.27 -7.60
CA GLU A 263 18.92 -11.36 -8.38
C GLU A 263 20.00 -10.44 -7.79
N PHE A 264 19.67 -9.17 -7.55
CA PHE A 264 20.62 -8.22 -6.95
C PHE A 264 21.10 -8.58 -5.55
N LEU A 265 20.25 -9.23 -4.75
CA LEU A 265 20.64 -9.65 -3.40
C LEU A 265 21.44 -10.95 -3.37
N SER A 266 21.36 -11.76 -4.44
CA SER A 266 22.12 -13.01 -4.59
C SER A 266 23.50 -12.80 -5.23
N SER A 267 23.64 -11.78 -6.07
CA SER A 267 24.90 -11.45 -6.77
C SER A 267 25.82 -10.49 -5.99
N ALA A 268 25.45 -10.13 -4.76
CA ALA A 268 26.16 -9.17 -3.91
C ALA A 268 26.59 -9.81 -2.59
#